data_AF-A0A0N0DDD9-F1
#
_entry.id   AF-A0A0N0DDD9-F1
#
_cell.length_a   1.000
_cell.length_b   1.000
_cell.length_c   1.000
_cell.angle_alpha   90.00
_cell.angle_beta   90.00
_cell.angle_gamma   90.00
#
_symmetry.space_group_name_H-M   'P 1'
#
loop_
_entity.id
_entity.type
_entity.pdbx_description
1 polymer ?
#
loop_
_entity_poly.entity_id
_entity_poly.type
_entity_poly.pdbx_seq_one_letter_code
_entity_poly.pdbx_strand_id
1 'polypeptide(L)' 'MTLITTAWDADTDMLTIALNGHSIEIPAHPTTEWLEKNTELIKAGIWGEQTDAWEYSAMLTKPISEFLNMDVRLVY' A
#
# COMPACT_ATOMS: atom_id res chain seq x y z
N MET A 1 -3.43 18.76 8.87
CA MET A 1 -2.39 17.78 9.23
C MET A 1 -2.90 16.42 8.81
N THR A 2 -2.22 15.76 7.89
CA THR A 2 -2.55 14.39 7.50
C THR A 2 -2.02 13.46 8.60
N LEU A 3 -2.86 12.58 9.12
CA LEU A 3 -2.52 11.65 10.21
C LEU A 3 -1.71 10.43 9.74
N ILE A 4 -1.35 10.41 8.45
CA ILE A 4 -0.50 9.42 7.81
C ILE A 4 0.83 10.10 7.50
N THR A 5 1.92 9.53 7.99
CA THR A 5 3.29 9.98 7.74
C THR A 5 3.98 9.00 6.81
N THR A 6 4.66 9.51 5.78
CA THR A 6 5.43 8.69 4.84
C THR A 6 6.90 9.05 4.91
N ALA A 7 7.77 8.05 4.92
CA ALA A 7 9.21 8.22 4.85
C ALA A 7 9.78 7.26 3.81
N TRP A 8 10.66 7.76 2.93
CA TRP A 8 11.38 6.94 1.98
C TRP A 8 12.85 6.88 2.40
N ASP A 9 13.38 5.66 2.46
CA ASP A 9 14.78 5.39 2.71
C ASP A 9 15.48 5.14 1.36
N ALA A 10 16.40 6.04 1.00
CA ALA A 10 17.12 5.97 -0.26
C ALA A 10 18.20 4.86 -0.29
N ASP A 11 18.67 4.40 0.88
CA ASP A 11 19.71 3.37 0.97
C ASP A 11 19.10 1.97 0.77
N THR A 12 17.88 1.76 1.28
CA THR A 12 17.17 0.48 1.19
C THR A 12 16.06 0.45 0.13
N ASP A 13 15.73 1.61 -0.45
CA ASP A 13 14.59 1.84 -1.35
C ASP A 13 13.25 1.39 -0.77
N MET A 14 13.07 1.59 0.54
CA MET A 14 11.88 1.21 1.29
C MET A 14 11.02 2.44 1.59
N LEU A 15 9.71 2.31 1.37
CA LEU A 15 8.68 3.26 1.79
C LEU A 15 8.07 2.79 3.12
N THR A 16 8.19 3.63 4.13
CA THR A 16 7.51 3.49 5.41
C THR A 16 6.25 4.34 5.42
N ILE A 17 5.11 3.73 5.72
CA ILE A 17 3.81 4.39 5.92
C ILE A 17 3.43 4.21 7.39
N ALA A 18 3.38 5.30 8.15
CA ALA A 18 3.09 5.31 9.57
C ALA A 18 1.77 6.02 9.90
N LEU A 19 0.97 5.40 10.76
CA LEU A 19 -0.32 5.92 11.22
C LEU A 19 -0.65 5.38 12.62
N ASN A 20 -1.08 6.23 13.55
CA ASN A 20 -1.54 5.84 14.90
C ASN A 20 -0.63 4.84 15.66
N GLY A 21 0.69 4.93 15.51
CA GLY A 21 1.64 4.02 16.17
C GLY A 21 1.87 2.68 15.46
N HIS A 22 1.25 2.49 14.29
CA HIS A 22 1.56 1.39 13.36
C HIS A 22 2.42 1.89 12.22
N SER A 23 3.34 1.04 11.75
CA SER A 23 4.15 1.28 10.56
C SER A 23 4.04 0.10 9.61
N ILE A 24 3.97 0.41 8.33
CA ILE A 24 3.99 -0.53 7.21
C ILE A 24 5.24 -0.20 6.40
N GLU A 25 6.06 -1.20 6.11
CA GLU A 25 7.24 -1.06 5.26
C GLU A 25 7.06 -1.89 3.99
N ILE A 26 7.18 -1.24 2.84
CA ILE A 26 7.11 -1.85 1.52
C ILE A 26 8.22 -1.29 0.63
N PRO A 27 8.69 -2.00 -0.40
CA PRO A 27 9.59 -1.41 -1.38
C PRO A 27 8.92 -0.21 -2.06
N ALA A 28 9.67 0.88 -2.26
CA ALA A 28 9.18 2.06 -2.97
C ALA A 28 9.08 1.80 -4.49
N HIS A 29 10.02 1.02 -5.03
CA HIS A 29 10.02 0.59 -6.43
C HIS A 29 10.10 -0.94 -6.53
N PRO A 30 9.02 -1.66 -6.19
CA PRO A 30 9.01 -3.11 -6.24
C PRO A 30 9.18 -3.60 -7.68
N THR A 31 9.94 -4.69 -7.85
CA THR A 31 10.02 -5.39 -9.15
C THR A 31 8.72 -6.16 -9.41
N THR A 32 8.43 -6.44 -10.67
CA THR A 32 7.24 -7.23 -11.06
C THR A 32 7.20 -8.59 -10.35
N GLU A 33 8.34 -9.28 -10.25
CA GLU A 33 8.44 -10.57 -9.55
C GLU A 33 8.11 -10.46 -8.05
N TRP A 34 8.45 -9.32 -7.43
CA TRP A 34 8.10 -9.07 -6.03
C TRP A 34 6.60 -8.82 -5.89
N LEU A 35 6.01 -8.04 -6.81
CA LEU A 35 4.57 -7.77 -6.83
C LEU A 35 3.79 -9.08 -6.99
N GLU A 36 4.10 -9.90 -7.98
CA GLU A 36 3.43 -11.19 -8.21
C GLU A 36 3.47 -12.13 -7.01
N LYS A 37 4.53 -12.04 -6.19
CA LYS A 37 4.70 -12.88 -5.00
C LYS A 37 4.00 -12.35 -3.75
N ASN A 38 3.86 -11.03 -3.62
CA ASN A 38 3.42 -10.37 -2.37
C ASN A 38 2.07 -9.64 -2.50
N THR A 39 1.54 -9.52 -3.72
CA THR A 39 0.30 -8.79 -4.04
C THR A 39 -0.54 -9.58 -5.03
N GLU A 40 -1.79 -9.19 -5.19
CA GLU A 40 -2.70 -9.79 -6.16
C GLU A 40 -3.03 -8.77 -7.27
N LEU A 41 -2.97 -9.19 -8.53
CA LEU A 41 -3.35 -8.34 -9.65
C LEU A 41 -4.87 -8.21 -9.72
N ILE A 42 -5.36 -6.99 -9.59
CA ILE A 42 -6.79 -6.67 -9.68
C ILE A 42 -7.05 -5.61 -10.74
N LYS A 43 -8.32 -5.45 -11.12
CA LYS A 43 -8.80 -4.29 -11.88
C LYS A 43 -9.36 -3.26 -10.90
N ALA A 44 -8.65 -2.16 -10.72
CA ALA A 44 -9.10 -1.03 -9.92
C ALA A 44 -9.84 -0.02 -10.82
N GLY A 45 -10.97 0.49 -10.34
CA GLY A 45 -11.75 1.50 -11.05
C GLY A 45 -11.31 2.92 -10.67
N ILE A 46 -10.70 3.66 -11.58
CA ILE A 46 -10.33 5.07 -11.39
C ILE A 46 -11.15 5.90 -12.38
N TRP A 47 -12.05 6.75 -11.86
CA TRP A 47 -12.94 7.60 -12.65
C TRP A 47 -13.75 6.87 -13.75
N GLY A 48 -14.10 5.61 -13.50
CA GLY A 48 -14.87 4.77 -14.43
C GLY A 48 -14.01 3.96 -15.40
N GLU A 49 -12.70 4.16 -15.44
CA GLU A 49 -11.75 3.35 -16.20
C GLU A 49 -11.21 2.21 -15.32
N GLN A 50 -11.03 1.03 -15.91
CA GLN A 50 -10.47 -0.13 -15.23
C GLN A 50 -8.97 -0.19 -15.51
N THR A 51 -8.16 -0.04 -14.45
CA THR A 51 -6.69 -0.06 -14.53
C THR A 51 -6.17 -1.26 -13.75
N ASP A 52 -5.12 -1.88 -14.27
CA ASP A 52 -4.39 -2.93 -13.55
C ASP A 52 -3.70 -2.33 -12.32
N ALA A 53 -3.91 -2.95 -11.17
CA ALA A 53 -3.33 -2.51 -9.92
C ALA A 53 -2.94 -3.73 -9.08
N TRP A 54 -1.84 -3.61 -8.35
CA TRP A 54 -1.35 -4.66 -7.48
C TRP A 54 -1.84 -4.43 -6.06
N GLU A 55 -2.83 -5.21 -5.63
CA GLU A 55 -3.44 -5.11 -4.31
C GLU A 55 -2.60 -5.77 -3.23
N TYR A 56 -2.24 -4.99 -2.21
CA TYR A 56 -1.59 -5.53 -1.03
C TYR A 56 -2.60 -6.25 -0.12
N SER A 57 -2.16 -7.33 0.51
CA SER A 57 -3.02 -8.16 1.36
C SER A 57 -3.78 -7.36 2.42
N ALA A 58 -4.98 -7.84 2.75
CA ALA A 58 -5.82 -7.27 3.82
C ALA A 58 -5.10 -7.21 5.17
N MET A 59 -4.20 -8.17 5.44
CA MET A 59 -3.43 -8.20 6.68
C MET A 59 -2.46 -7.02 6.79
N LEU A 60 -1.79 -6.66 5.68
CA LEU A 60 -0.86 -5.53 5.64
C LEU A 60 -1.59 -4.19 5.78
N THR A 61 -2.76 -4.07 5.15
CA THR A 61 -3.52 -2.82 5.02
C THR A 61 -4.54 -2.60 6.12
N LYS A 62 -4.73 -3.59 7.01
CA LYS A 62 -5.66 -3.55 8.14
C LYS A 62 -5.51 -2.29 9.00
N PRO A 63 -4.31 -1.84 9.40
CA PRO A 63 -4.17 -0.62 10.19
C PRO A 63 -4.76 0.61 9.50
N ILE A 64 -4.63 0.69 8.16
CA ILE A 64 -5.18 1.79 7.36
C ILE A 64 -6.72 1.72 7.35
N SER A 65 -7.27 0.52 7.20
CA SER A 65 -8.72 0.31 7.26
C SER A 65 -9.31 0.68 8.63
N GLU A 66 -8.65 0.27 9.71
CA GLU A 66 -9.05 0.62 11.08
C GLU A 66 -8.95 2.13 11.33
N PHE A 67 -7.88 2.76 10.82
CA PHE A 67 -7.67 4.19 10.95
C PHE A 67 -8.73 5.02 10.20
N LEU A 68 -9.11 4.61 8.99
CA LEU A 68 -10.13 5.29 8.19
C LEU A 68 -11.56 4.86 8.53
N ASN A 69 -11.74 3.83 9.36
CA ASN A 69 -13.01 3.18 9.66
C ASN A 69 -13.78 2.79 8.37
N MET A 70 -13.04 2.29 7.38
CA MET A 70 -13.53 1.87 6.07
C MET A 70 -12.71 0.67 5.60
N ASP A 71 -13.34 -0.26 4.87
CA ASP A 71 -12.58 -1.36 4.26
C ASP A 71 -11.81 -0.82 3.04
N VAL A 72 -10.51 -0.60 3.23
CA VAL A 72 -9.62 -0.06 2.19
C VAL A 72 -8.41 -0.95 2.00
N ARG A 73 -7.85 -0.91 0.79
CA ARG A 73 -6.62 -1.59 0.43
C ARG A 73 -5.64 -0.59 -0.16
N LEU A 74 -4.35 -0.84 0.06
CA LEU A 74 -3.28 -0.18 -0.67
C LEU A 74 -3.11 -0.92 -1.99
N VAL A 75 -2.88 -0.16 -3.06
CA VAL A 75 -2.56 -0.70 -4.39
C VAL A 75 -1.34 0.02 -4.95
N TYR A 76 -0.53 -0.70 -5.74
CA TYR A 76 0.58 -0.15 -6.54
C TYR A 76 0.19 -0.10 -8.02
#